data_AF-A0A6A6KLY0-F1
#
_entry.id   AF-A0A6A6KLY0-F1
#
_cell.length_a   1.000
_cell.length_b   1.000
_cell.length_c   1.000
_cell.angle_alpha   90.00
_cell.angle_beta   90.00
_cell.angle_gamma   90.00
#
_symmetry.space_group_name_H-M   'P 1'
#
loop_
_entity.id
_entity.type
_entity.pdbx_description
1 polymer ?
#
loop_
_entity_poly.entity_id
_entity_poly.type
_entity_poly.pdbx_seq_one_letter_code
_entity_poly.pdbx_strand_id
1 'polypeptide(L)'
;MIILSAKATSEFFKKHDLSFAERNKTETMRVHGYDQGSLALAPYGSYWRVLRRLVMVDMLDLRKGQNFQSNNENNGDFWEMFMAGTETTSSTIEYALTELICNPESMTKAKAELASVIGANRNVEESDIDNLPFLQAVIKETLRLHPPIPFLIPRRAIQDTKFMGIIFPKHTSSCECLGYWKDPDVWDNPLTF
;
A
#
# COMPACT_ATOMS: atom_id res chain seq x y z
N MET A 1 18.90 -5.69 -4.55
CA MET A 1 18.83 -4.34 -5.14
C MET A 1 17.88 -3.51 -4.30
N ILE A 2 18.31 -2.33 -3.86
CA ILE A 2 17.45 -1.39 -3.12
C ILE A 2 17.24 -0.16 -4.00
N ILE A 3 15.98 0.25 -4.19
CA ILE A 3 15.63 1.41 -5.00
C ILE A 3 15.23 2.56 -4.08
N LEU A 4 15.99 3.66 -4.12
CA LEU A 4 15.82 4.80 -3.21
C LEU A 4 15.45 6.11 -3.90
N SER A 5 15.70 6.27 -5.21
CA SER A 5 15.44 7.53 -5.90
C SER A 5 14.18 7.48 -6.77
N ALA A 6 13.54 8.63 -6.92
CA ALA A 6 12.31 8.77 -7.68
C ALA A 6 12.48 8.40 -9.14
N LYS A 7 13.62 8.78 -9.73
CA LYS A 7 13.99 8.40 -11.10
C LYS A 7 14.09 6.89 -11.27
N ALA A 8 14.81 6.21 -10.36
CA ALA A 8 15.01 4.77 -10.43
C ALA A 8 13.68 4.02 -10.21
N THR A 9 12.86 4.45 -9.26
CA THR A 9 11.53 3.89 -9.00
C THR A 9 10.60 4.05 -10.21
N SER A 10 10.58 5.23 -10.84
CA SER A 10 9.75 5.48 -12.04
C SER A 10 10.18 4.60 -13.21
N GLU A 11 11.49 4.45 -13.44
CA GLU A 11 12.01 3.55 -14.47
C GLU A 11 11.64 2.09 -14.18
N PHE A 12 11.80 1.67 -12.92
CA PHE A 12 11.49 0.32 -12.48
C PHE A 12 10.04 -0.06 -12.74
N PHE A 13 9.07 0.71 -12.22
CA PHE A 13 7.65 0.38 -12.37
C PHE A 13 7.12 0.57 -13.79
N LYS A 14 7.67 1.50 -14.58
CA LYS A 14 7.21 1.73 -15.96
C LYS A 14 7.76 0.72 -16.96
N LYS A 15 9.00 0.25 -16.78
CA LYS A 15 9.71 -0.55 -17.79
C LYS A 15 10.05 -1.97 -17.35
N HIS A 16 10.17 -2.22 -16.05
CA HIS A 16 10.72 -3.47 -15.52
C HIS A 16 9.78 -4.21 -14.56
N ASP A 17 8.53 -3.75 -14.38
CA ASP A 17 7.56 -4.37 -13.46
C ASP A 17 7.38 -5.89 -13.72
N LEU A 18 7.26 -6.28 -15.00
CA LEU A 18 7.16 -7.70 -15.39
C LEU A 18 8.46 -8.49 -15.20
N SER A 19 9.62 -7.84 -15.37
CA SER A 19 10.92 -8.48 -15.16
C SER A 19 11.15 -8.85 -13.70
N PHE A 20 10.44 -8.19 -12.78
CA PHE A 20 10.46 -8.42 -11.33
C PHE A 20 9.09 -8.89 -10.81
N ALA A 21 8.36 -9.71 -11.57
CA ALA A 21 7.03 -10.17 -11.18
C ALA A 21 7.03 -11.28 -10.09
N GLU A 22 8.15 -11.99 -9.89
CA GLU A 22 8.24 -13.02 -8.85
C GLU A 22 8.37 -12.41 -7.45
N ARG A 23 7.94 -13.16 -6.42
CA ARG A 23 8.07 -12.79 -5.02
C ARG A 23 9.20 -13.57 -4.36
N ASN A 24 9.84 -12.96 -3.37
CA ASN A 24 10.79 -13.68 -2.52
C ASN A 24 10.04 -14.60 -1.56
N LYS A 25 10.28 -15.91 -1.68
CA LYS A 25 9.72 -16.95 -0.82
C LYS A 25 10.77 -17.32 0.24
N THR A 26 10.50 -16.99 1.50
CA THR A 26 11.32 -17.49 2.62
C THR A 26 10.93 -18.94 2.93
N GLU A 27 11.82 -19.69 3.59
CA GLU A 27 11.51 -21.08 3.96
C GLU A 27 10.32 -21.14 4.93
N THR A 28 10.20 -20.16 5.82
CA THR A 28 9.05 -20.00 6.72
C THR A 28 7.73 -19.87 5.97
N MET A 29 7.71 -19.16 4.83
CA MET A 29 6.50 -19.03 3.99
C MET A 29 6.11 -20.35 3.34
N ARG A 30 7.09 -21.19 2.95
CA ARG A 30 6.82 -22.52 2.37
C ARG A 30 6.23 -23.48 3.40
N VAL A 31 6.77 -23.48 4.63
CA VAL A 31 6.28 -24.35 5.71
C VAL A 31 4.80 -24.10 6.03
N HIS A 32 4.35 -22.84 5.93
CA HIS A 32 2.95 -22.46 6.16
C HIS A 32 2.08 -22.53 4.89
N GLY A 33 2.62 -22.97 3.75
CA GLY A 33 1.89 -23.05 2.49
C GLY A 33 1.53 -21.70 1.86
N TYR A 34 2.02 -20.58 2.40
CA TYR A 34 1.74 -19.24 1.88
C TYR A 34 2.24 -19.05 0.45
N ASP A 35 3.26 -19.78 0.04
CA ASP A 35 3.82 -19.68 -1.30
C ASP A 35 2.94 -20.30 -2.40
N GLN A 36 1.89 -21.04 -2.02
CA GLN A 36 0.88 -21.66 -2.87
C GLN A 36 -0.50 -21.00 -2.76
N GLY A 37 -0.80 -20.33 -1.64
CA GLY A 37 -2.15 -19.82 -1.34
C GLY A 37 -2.27 -18.32 -1.04
N SER A 38 -1.20 -17.64 -0.63
CA SER A 38 -1.30 -16.23 -0.18
C SER A 38 -1.56 -15.27 -1.34
N LEU A 39 -2.50 -14.33 -1.18
CA LEU A 39 -2.76 -13.30 -2.19
C LEU A 39 -1.54 -12.39 -2.44
N ALA A 40 -0.80 -12.04 -1.39
CA ALA A 40 0.36 -11.16 -1.46
C ALA A 40 1.61 -11.85 -2.05
N LEU A 41 1.74 -13.16 -1.81
CA LEU A 41 2.97 -13.92 -2.13
C LEU A 41 2.81 -14.92 -3.28
N ALA A 42 1.58 -15.24 -3.70
CA ALA A 42 1.34 -16.18 -4.78
C ALA A 42 2.02 -15.73 -6.08
N PRO A 43 2.60 -16.66 -6.86
CA PRO A 43 3.20 -16.36 -8.15
C PRO A 43 2.19 -15.70 -9.08
N TYR A 44 2.66 -14.70 -9.82
CA TYR A 44 1.85 -14.08 -10.87
C TYR A 44 1.43 -15.14 -11.91
N GLY A 45 0.13 -15.28 -12.15
CA GLY A 45 -0.42 -16.31 -13.02
C GLY A 45 -1.95 -16.35 -13.04
N SER A 46 -2.52 -17.39 -13.66
CA SER A 46 -3.97 -17.61 -13.72
C SER A 46 -4.59 -17.75 -12.33
N TYR A 47 -3.93 -18.51 -11.44
CA TYR A 47 -4.35 -18.71 -10.06
C TYR A 47 -4.46 -17.37 -9.30
N TRP A 48 -3.39 -16.57 -9.27
CA TRP A 48 -3.39 -15.27 -8.61
C TRP A 48 -4.47 -14.32 -9.14
N ARG A 49 -4.76 -14.34 -10.46
CA ARG A 49 -5.84 -13.52 -11.05
C ARG A 49 -7.22 -13.93 -10.55
N VAL A 50 -7.46 -15.23 -10.37
CA VAL A 50 -8.72 -15.74 -9.79
C VAL A 50 -8.80 -15.38 -8.31
N LEU A 51 -7.74 -15.63 -7.53
CA LEU A 51 -7.68 -15.30 -6.11
C LEU A 51 -7.93 -13.81 -5.85
N ARG A 52 -7.27 -12.92 -6.61
CA ARG A 52 -7.51 -11.47 -6.57
C ARG A 52 -8.97 -11.12 -6.85
N ARG A 53 -9.61 -11.78 -7.82
CA ARG A 53 -11.02 -11.53 -8.15
C ARG A 53 -11.94 -11.96 -7.00
N LEU A 54 -11.71 -13.14 -6.43
CA LEU A 54 -12.48 -13.64 -5.29
C LEU A 54 -12.41 -12.68 -4.11
N VAL A 55 -11.20 -12.26 -3.73
CA VAL A 55 -11.00 -11.34 -2.61
C VAL A 55 -11.62 -9.96 -2.89
N MET A 56 -11.43 -9.38 -4.08
CA MET A 56 -11.96 -8.05 -4.40
C MET A 56 -13.49 -8.00 -4.54
N VAL A 57 -14.13 -9.09 -4.98
CA VAL A 57 -15.58 -9.10 -5.29
C VAL A 57 -16.39 -9.78 -4.19
N ASP A 58 -15.93 -10.91 -3.68
CA ASP A 58 -16.73 -11.74 -2.78
C ASP A 58 -16.48 -11.41 -1.30
N MET A 59 -15.30 -10.88 -0.93
CA MET A 59 -15.06 -10.50 0.47
C MET A 59 -15.73 -9.18 0.86
N LEU A 60 -15.80 -8.21 -0.06
CA LEU A 60 -16.39 -6.89 0.19
C LEU A 60 -17.93 -6.88 0.14
N ASP A 61 -18.55 -7.92 -0.42
CA ASP A 61 -19.99 -8.11 -0.32
C ASP A 61 -20.33 -8.74 1.05
N LEU A 62 -20.97 -7.98 1.93
CA LEU A 62 -21.30 -8.37 3.31
C LEU A 62 -22.03 -9.73 3.41
N ARG A 63 -22.83 -10.10 2.40
CA ARG A 63 -23.55 -11.39 2.36
C ARG A 63 -22.63 -12.55 2.01
N LYS A 64 -21.60 -12.30 1.21
CA LYS A 64 -20.62 -13.30 0.78
C LYS A 64 -19.42 -13.37 1.73
N GLY A 65 -19.08 -12.27 2.41
CA GLY A 65 -18.02 -12.23 3.41
C GLY A 65 -18.25 -13.18 4.59
N GLN A 66 -19.50 -13.32 5.05
CA GLN A 66 -19.85 -14.30 6.09
C GLN A 66 -19.65 -15.76 5.63
N ASN A 67 -20.03 -16.06 4.39
CA ASN A 67 -19.79 -17.38 3.79
C ASN A 67 -18.29 -17.62 3.53
N PHE A 68 -17.55 -16.57 3.15
CA PHE A 68 -16.11 -16.60 2.92
C PHE A 68 -15.35 -16.92 4.21
N GLN A 69 -15.74 -16.32 5.34
CA GLN A 69 -15.16 -16.62 6.66
C GLN A 69 -15.52 -18.05 7.14
N SER A 70 -16.72 -18.54 6.84
CA SER A 70 -17.18 -19.85 7.30
C SER A 70 -16.54 -21.05 6.60
N ASN A 71 -15.94 -20.83 5.42
CA ASN A 71 -15.26 -21.87 4.66
C ASN A 71 -13.81 -22.04 5.15
N ASN A 72 -13.51 -23.18 5.77
CA ASN A 72 -12.18 -23.49 6.31
C ASN A 72 -11.03 -23.34 5.28
N GLU A 73 -11.31 -23.52 3.98
CA GLU A 73 -10.34 -23.37 2.90
C GLU A 73 -9.93 -21.90 2.66
N ASN A 74 -10.81 -20.94 2.94
CA ASN A 74 -10.60 -19.50 2.67
C ASN A 74 -10.21 -18.71 3.94
N ASN A 75 -10.12 -19.38 5.10
CA ASN A 75 -9.83 -18.74 6.37
C ASN A 75 -8.46 -18.03 6.36
N GLY A 76 -7.46 -18.62 5.67
CA GLY A 76 -6.13 -18.00 5.51
C GLY A 76 -6.17 -16.66 4.76
N ASP A 77 -6.89 -16.61 3.64
CA ASP A 77 -7.03 -15.40 2.82
C ASP A 77 -7.82 -14.31 3.54
N PHE A 78 -8.83 -14.71 4.32
CA PHE A 78 -9.58 -13.80 5.18
C PHE A 78 -8.67 -13.13 6.22
N TRP A 79 -7.88 -13.92 6.94
CA TRP A 79 -6.93 -13.39 7.93
C TRP A 79 -5.86 -12.50 7.28
N GLU A 80 -5.36 -12.88 6.12
CA GLU A 80 -4.40 -12.06 5.37
C GLU A 80 -4.98 -10.68 5.05
N MET A 81 -6.21 -10.62 4.54
CA MET A 81 -6.87 -9.34 4.25
C MET A 81 -7.22 -8.55 5.51
N PHE A 82 -7.71 -9.21 6.57
CA PHE A 82 -8.04 -8.56 7.83
C PHE A 82 -6.81 -7.90 8.46
N MET A 83 -5.69 -8.62 8.52
CA MET A 83 -4.42 -8.08 9.03
C MET A 83 -3.89 -6.94 8.16
N ALA A 84 -3.88 -7.12 6.83
CA ALA A 84 -3.40 -6.11 5.90
C ALA A 84 -4.20 -4.81 5.97
N GLY A 85 -5.54 -4.90 6.09
CA GLY A 85 -6.42 -3.75 6.19
C GLY A 85 -6.40 -3.06 7.55
N THR A 86 -6.22 -3.81 8.65
CA THR A 86 -6.28 -3.26 10.01
C THR A 86 -5.03 -2.42 10.34
N GLU A 87 -3.84 -3.01 10.21
CA GLU A 87 -2.60 -2.39 10.70
C GLU A 87 -2.20 -1.16 9.88
N THR A 88 -2.43 -1.20 8.57
CA THR A 88 -2.07 -0.10 7.67
C THR A 88 -2.96 1.12 7.84
N THR A 89 -4.27 0.91 8.03
CA THR A 89 -5.23 2.00 8.22
C THR A 89 -5.11 2.63 9.61
N SER A 90 -4.93 1.83 10.66
CA SER A 90 -4.71 2.34 12.03
C SER A 90 -3.46 3.22 12.10
N SER A 91 -2.33 2.73 11.58
CA SER A 91 -1.06 3.48 11.53
C SER A 91 -1.21 4.80 10.77
N THR A 92 -1.90 4.77 9.62
CA THR A 92 -2.15 6.00 8.84
C THR A 92 -2.94 7.03 9.64
N ILE A 93 -4.01 6.61 10.32
CA ILE A 93 -4.84 7.50 11.15
C ILE A 93 -4.02 8.05 12.32
N GLU A 94 -3.23 7.21 12.99
CA GLU A 94 -2.37 7.61 14.10
C GLU A 94 -1.39 8.71 13.68
N TYR A 95 -0.67 8.52 12.58
CA TYR A 95 0.24 9.54 12.07
C TYR A 95 -0.49 10.80 11.59
N ALA A 96 -1.65 10.67 10.95
CA ALA A 96 -2.43 11.84 10.51
C ALA A 96 -2.88 12.70 11.70
N LEU A 97 -3.40 12.08 12.76
CA LEU A 97 -3.78 12.78 13.99
C LEU A 97 -2.56 13.39 14.68
N THR A 98 -1.44 12.67 14.73
CA THR A 98 -0.19 13.14 15.32
C THR A 98 0.31 14.41 14.62
N GLU A 99 0.38 14.39 13.30
CA GLU A 99 0.81 15.55 12.51
C GLU A 99 -0.13 16.75 12.66
N LEU A 100 -1.44 16.53 12.68
CA LEU A 100 -2.39 17.62 12.93
C LEU A 100 -2.25 18.21 14.34
N ILE A 101 -2.00 17.39 15.37
CA ILE A 101 -1.78 17.88 16.74
C ILE A 101 -0.48 18.70 16.82
N CYS A 102 0.57 18.25 16.14
CA CYS A 102 1.85 18.95 16.07
C CYS A 102 1.81 20.22 15.20
N ASN A 103 0.83 20.36 14.31
CA ASN A 103 0.66 21.51 13.40
C ASN A 103 -0.70 22.21 13.60
N PRO A 104 -0.83 23.11 14.60
CA PRO A 104 -2.11 23.76 14.95
C PRO A 104 -2.77 24.53 13.81
N GLU A 105 -1.98 25.11 12.90
CA GLU A 105 -2.48 25.81 11.73
C GLU A 105 -3.21 24.85 10.77
N SER A 106 -2.60 23.71 10.45
CA SER A 106 -3.19 22.66 9.62
C SER A 106 -4.44 22.07 10.27
N MET A 107 -4.41 21.82 11.59
CA MET A 107 -5.60 21.39 12.34
C MET A 107 -6.75 22.40 12.24
N THR A 108 -6.45 23.70 12.35
CA THR A 108 -7.47 24.75 12.25
C THR A 108 -8.08 24.80 10.86
N LYS A 109 -7.25 24.69 9.80
CA LYS A 109 -7.71 24.64 8.41
C LYS A 109 -8.60 23.42 8.14
N ALA A 110 -8.20 22.23 8.60
CA ALA A 110 -8.98 21.00 8.44
C ALA A 110 -10.35 21.10 9.14
N LYS A 111 -10.39 21.63 10.37
CA LYS A 111 -11.65 21.85 11.09
C LYS A 111 -12.55 22.87 10.39
N ALA A 112 -11.97 23.95 9.85
CA ALA A 112 -12.72 24.98 9.13
C ALA A 112 -13.35 24.42 7.84
N GLU A 113 -12.61 23.60 7.08
CA GLU A 113 -13.13 22.93 5.89
C GLU A 113 -14.30 21.99 6.23
N LEU A 114 -14.13 21.14 7.25
CA LEU A 114 -15.19 20.25 7.72
C LEU A 114 -16.44 21.02 8.16
N ALA A 115 -16.25 22.12 8.92
CA ALA A 115 -17.37 22.96 9.35
C ALA A 115 -18.09 23.63 8.17
N SER A 116 -17.36 24.02 7.12
CA SER A 116 -17.91 24.66 5.93
C SER A 116 -18.68 23.69 5.02
N VAL A 117 -18.21 22.46 4.87
CA VAL A 117 -18.74 21.50 3.89
C VAL A 117 -19.82 20.61 4.52
N ILE A 118 -19.62 20.20 5.78
CA ILE A 118 -20.48 19.23 6.46
C ILE A 118 -21.45 19.93 7.41
N GLY A 119 -20.97 20.96 8.13
CA GLY A 119 -21.72 21.62 9.19
C GLY A 119 -21.79 20.78 10.47
N ALA A 120 -22.59 21.24 11.45
CA ALA A 120 -22.63 20.63 12.79
C ALA A 120 -23.67 19.52 12.97
N ASN A 121 -24.60 19.35 12.02
CA ASN A 121 -25.85 18.61 12.24
C ASN A 121 -25.95 17.29 11.45
N ARG A 122 -24.88 16.86 10.79
CA ARG A 122 -24.85 15.58 10.05
C ARG A 122 -23.48 14.92 10.13
N ASN A 123 -23.47 13.61 9.90
CA ASN A 123 -22.23 12.84 9.79
C ASN A 123 -21.61 13.01 8.40
N VAL A 124 -20.32 12.68 8.30
CA VAL A 124 -19.58 12.61 7.04
C VAL A 124 -20.11 11.45 6.20
N GLU A 125 -20.36 11.69 4.92
CA GLU A 125 -20.69 10.68 3.93
C GLU A 125 -19.60 10.56 2.86
N GLU A 126 -19.55 9.44 2.14
CA GLU A 126 -18.55 9.22 1.07
C GLU A 126 -18.65 10.26 -0.05
N SER A 127 -19.87 10.73 -0.34
CA SER A 127 -20.15 11.78 -1.33
C SER A 127 -19.53 13.14 -0.96
N ASP A 128 -19.18 13.37 0.31
CA ASP A 128 -18.54 14.61 0.75
C ASP A 128 -17.05 14.66 0.41
N ILE A 129 -16.41 13.51 0.18
CA ILE A 129 -14.95 13.40 0.06
C ILE A 129 -14.41 14.32 -1.04
N ASP A 130 -15.11 14.42 -2.17
CA ASP A 130 -14.72 15.27 -3.30
C ASP A 130 -14.71 16.77 -2.94
N ASN A 131 -15.46 17.16 -1.90
CA ASN A 131 -15.57 18.53 -1.41
C ASN A 131 -14.63 18.82 -0.22
N LEU A 132 -13.75 17.88 0.16
CA LEU A 132 -12.81 18.02 1.28
C LEU A 132 -11.33 18.02 0.79
N PRO A 133 -10.93 18.93 -0.10
CA PRO A 133 -9.61 18.90 -0.73
C PRO A 133 -8.45 19.08 0.27
N PHE A 134 -8.62 19.87 1.33
CA PHE A 134 -7.58 20.05 2.35
C PHE A 134 -7.43 18.80 3.21
N LEU A 135 -8.52 18.16 3.63
CA LEU A 135 -8.45 16.89 4.35
C LEU A 135 -7.82 15.79 3.47
N GLN A 136 -8.14 15.74 2.18
CA GLN A 136 -7.45 14.84 1.24
C GLN A 136 -5.94 15.14 1.17
N ALA A 137 -5.56 16.42 1.17
CA ALA A 137 -4.15 16.81 1.17
C ALA A 137 -3.44 16.36 2.45
N VAL A 138 -4.07 16.54 3.62
CA VAL A 138 -3.57 16.04 4.91
C VAL A 138 -3.30 14.54 4.84
N ILE A 139 -4.26 13.73 4.37
CA ILE A 139 -4.10 12.27 4.27
C ILE A 139 -2.97 11.91 3.30
N LYS A 140 -2.92 12.56 2.12
CA LYS A 140 -1.85 12.32 1.13
C LYS A 140 -0.48 12.68 1.69
N GLU A 141 -0.38 13.75 2.46
CA GLU A 141 0.87 14.21 3.05
C GLU A 141 1.31 13.32 4.21
N THR A 142 0.38 12.85 5.03
CA THR A 142 0.65 11.79 6.01
C THR A 142 1.22 10.54 5.34
N LEU A 143 0.61 10.07 4.24
CA LEU A 143 1.11 8.89 3.52
C LEU A 143 2.48 9.14 2.86
N ARG A 144 2.77 10.37 2.45
CA ARG A 144 4.08 10.75 1.89
C ARG A 144 5.17 10.70 2.96
N LEU A 145 4.90 11.23 4.15
CA LEU A 145 5.88 11.30 5.24
C LEU A 145 5.98 10.03 6.08
N HIS A 146 4.85 9.36 6.30
CA HIS A 146 4.72 8.21 7.20
C HIS A 146 3.96 7.07 6.51
N PRO A 147 4.48 6.51 5.41
CA PRO A 147 3.81 5.38 4.78
C PRO A 147 3.85 4.17 5.73
N PRO A 148 2.71 3.52 6.02
CA PRO A 148 2.64 2.37 6.94
C PRO A 148 3.54 1.20 6.52
N ILE A 149 3.82 1.11 5.22
CA ILE A 149 4.70 0.09 4.63
C ILE A 149 5.88 0.81 3.96
N PRO A 150 6.95 1.15 4.71
CA PRO A 150 8.11 1.87 4.17
C PRO A 150 8.98 1.01 3.24
N PHE A 151 8.81 -0.32 3.28
CA PHE A 151 9.44 -1.27 2.38
C PHE A 151 8.37 -2.09 1.68
N LEU A 152 8.29 -2.02 0.35
CA LEU A 152 7.36 -2.87 -0.39
C LEU A 152 7.78 -4.35 -0.28
N ILE A 153 6.80 -5.25 -0.43
CA ILE A 153 7.06 -6.70 -0.42
C ILE A 153 8.11 -7.01 -1.50
N PRO A 154 9.28 -7.57 -1.12
CA PRO A 154 10.37 -7.76 -2.04
C PRO A 154 9.99 -8.58 -3.28
N ARG A 155 10.35 -8.04 -4.43
CA ARG A 155 10.18 -8.69 -5.74
C ARG A 155 11.47 -9.41 -6.14
N ARG A 156 11.39 -10.26 -7.14
CA ARG A 156 12.51 -11.09 -7.61
C ARG A 156 12.56 -11.11 -9.12
N ALA A 157 13.77 -10.95 -9.66
CA ALA A 157 14.01 -10.97 -11.09
C ALA A 157 13.76 -12.38 -11.68
N ILE A 158 12.97 -12.46 -12.75
CA ILE A 158 12.67 -13.74 -13.43
C ILE A 158 13.72 -14.10 -14.48
N GLN A 159 14.51 -13.12 -14.89
CA GLN A 159 15.58 -13.21 -15.89
C GLN A 159 16.66 -12.17 -15.61
N ASP A 160 17.81 -12.30 -16.26
CA ASP A 160 18.83 -11.27 -16.25
C ASP A 160 18.24 -9.95 -16.78
N THR A 161 18.34 -8.90 -15.97
CA THR A 161 17.66 -7.64 -16.23
C THR A 161 18.64 -6.48 -16.14
N LYS A 162 18.77 -5.72 -17.23
CA LYS A 162 19.53 -4.47 -17.23
C LYS A 162 18.65 -3.35 -16.66
N PHE A 163 19.07 -2.75 -15.55
CA PHE A 163 18.37 -1.66 -14.88
C PHE A 163 19.37 -0.56 -14.49
N MET A 164 19.08 0.70 -14.82
CA MET A 164 19.97 1.84 -14.53
C MET A 164 21.42 1.64 -15.03
N GLY A 165 21.59 0.93 -16.16
CA GLY A 165 22.89 0.63 -16.76
C GLY A 165 23.64 -0.58 -16.17
N ILE A 166 23.14 -1.17 -15.09
CA ILE A 166 23.73 -2.35 -14.41
C ILE A 166 22.93 -3.60 -14.78
N ILE A 167 23.61 -4.73 -14.99
CA ILE A 167 22.95 -6.02 -15.24
C ILE A 167 22.78 -6.74 -13.91
N PHE A 168 21.53 -7.03 -13.56
CA PHE A 168 21.17 -7.84 -12.40
C PHE A 168 20.86 -9.27 -12.85
N PRO A 169 21.52 -10.29 -12.28
CA PRO A 169 21.22 -11.67 -12.60
C PRO A 169 19.79 -12.06 -12.25
N LYS A 170 19.27 -13.08 -12.94
CA LYS A 170 18.05 -13.79 -12.55
C LYS A 170 18.09 -14.13 -11.06
N HIS A 171 16.94 -14.01 -10.41
CA HIS A 171 16.73 -14.22 -8.98
C HIS A 171 17.28 -13.15 -8.04
N THR A 172 17.77 -12.03 -8.57
CA THR A 172 18.05 -10.86 -7.75
C THR A 172 16.78 -10.33 -7.10
N SER A 173 16.79 -10.18 -5.77
CA SER A 173 15.71 -9.54 -5.02
C SER A 173 15.76 -8.02 -5.17
N SER A 174 14.64 -7.39 -5.53
CA SER A 174 14.44 -5.94 -5.38
C SER A 174 13.57 -5.64 -4.16
N CYS A 175 13.90 -4.57 -3.46
CA CYS A 175 13.07 -4.00 -2.40
C CYS A 175 13.05 -2.49 -2.61
N GLU A 176 11.87 -1.94 -2.87
CA GLU A 176 11.66 -0.51 -2.97
C GLU A 176 11.44 0.05 -1.56
N CYS A 177 12.13 1.15 -1.25
CA CYS A 177 12.07 1.79 0.06
C CYS A 177 11.45 3.18 -0.03
N LEU A 178 11.09 3.70 1.15
CA LEU A 178 10.62 5.05 1.46
C LEU A 178 11.29 6.21 0.67
N GLY A 179 12.52 6.03 0.18
CA GLY A 179 13.31 7.08 -0.48
C GLY A 179 12.58 7.82 -1.60
N TYR A 180 11.68 7.17 -2.34
CA TYR A 180 10.85 7.83 -3.37
C TYR A 180 9.98 8.97 -2.81
N TRP A 181 9.35 8.76 -1.65
CA TRP A 181 8.36 9.69 -1.08
C TRP A 181 9.01 10.90 -0.40
N LYS A 182 10.31 10.82 -0.15
CA LYS A 182 11.12 11.84 0.52
C LYS A 182 12.32 12.26 -0.35
N ASP A 183 12.25 12.03 -1.66
CA ASP A 183 13.32 12.39 -2.57
C ASP A 183 13.43 13.92 -2.69
N PRO A 184 14.56 14.54 -2.31
CA PRO A 184 14.75 15.99 -2.39
C PRO A 184 14.77 16.51 -3.84
N ASP A 185 14.99 15.65 -4.84
CA ASP A 185 14.91 16.04 -6.25
C ASP A 185 13.45 16.20 -6.73
N VAL A 186 12.46 15.73 -5.94
CA VAL A 186 11.02 15.76 -6.28
C VAL A 186 10.20 16.62 -5.32
N TRP A 187 10.57 16.64 -4.04
CA TRP A 187 9.83 17.34 -3.00
C TRP A 187 10.66 18.44 -2.36
N ASP A 188 10.12 19.66 -2.34
CA ASP A 188 10.68 20.76 -1.56
C ASP A 188 10.52 20.45 -0.07
N ASN A 189 11.60 20.55 0.70
CA ASN A 189 11.62 20.22 2.14
C ASN A 189 10.98 18.83 2.44
N PRO A 190 11.54 17.72 1.94
CA PRO A 190 10.88 16.42 1.92
C PRO A 190 10.56 15.83 3.31
N LEU A 191 11.10 16.41 4.38
CA LEU A 191 10.94 15.96 5.77
C LEU A 191 9.93 16.81 6.56
N THR A 192 9.35 17.84 5.96
CA THR A 192 8.35 18.69 6.61
C THR A 192 6.94 18.30 6.17
N PHE A 193 5.98 18.39 7.11
CA PHE A 193 4.54 18.21 6.89
C PHE A 193 3.88 19.49 6.36
#